data_AF-A0A9W7GLD5-F1
#
_entry.id   AF-A0A9W7GLD5-F1
#
_cell.length_a   1.000
_cell.length_b   1.000
_cell.length_c   1.000
_cell.angle_alpha   90.00
_cell.angle_beta   90.00
_cell.angle_gamma   90.00
#
_symmetry.space_group_name_H-M   'P 1'
#
loop_
_entity.id
_entity.type
_entity.pdbx_description
1 polymer ?
#
loop_
_entity_poly.entity_id
_entity_poly.type
_entity_poly.pdbx_seq_one_letter_code
_entity_poly.pdbx_strand_id
1 'polypeptide(L)'
;MGSSNKLALLTKTSLAIYNILLLLILTRSSEDVAIETRFILGLGSGDPSLDFKELSYAQNCSSMSNLGSMLDRFFIVHLLGFFVMSFSIRNATLTWMVSVGFELMELSLKNWFTNFNECWYDSLILDVLVCNNIGIALGILLSTYLLENRGWSWLKPLEREPWMHTCIVTSTMFSILNAFVLKAVLFIPAEHPINPLRTMLMGLELYYFVLEGTEKRTGSMFKFGCITLVLEMAVGYRHGVRGGLLDLDVLPFGGKIYLFLLLIALVVSAVKVANYSRKRRKEE
;
A
#
# COMPACT_ATOMS: atom_id res chain seq x y z
N MET A 1 -1.40 -30.28 0.30
CA MET A 1 -0.47 -29.72 1.32
C MET A 1 0.88 -29.21 0.77
N GLY A 2 1.33 -29.57 -0.45
CA GLY A 2 2.69 -29.23 -0.91
C GLY A 2 2.93 -27.87 -1.62
N SER A 3 1.93 -27.22 -2.24
CA SER A 3 2.15 -25.95 -2.97
C SER A 3 1.99 -24.69 -2.10
N SER A 4 1.04 -24.69 -1.15
CA SER A 4 0.80 -23.56 -0.24
C SER A 4 2.03 -23.22 0.61
N ASN A 5 2.74 -24.24 1.09
CA ASN A 5 3.97 -24.05 1.87
C ASN A 5 5.14 -23.51 1.03
N LYS A 6 5.20 -23.84 -0.27
CA LYS A 6 6.24 -23.32 -1.18
C LYS A 6 6.03 -21.84 -1.48
N LEU A 7 4.80 -21.42 -1.75
CA LEU A 7 4.49 -20.01 -2.03
C LEU A 7 4.68 -19.14 -0.78
N ALA A 8 4.30 -19.65 0.40
CA ALA A 8 4.55 -18.95 1.67
C ALA A 8 6.05 -18.79 1.94
N LEU A 9 6.84 -19.85 1.70
CA LEU A 9 8.30 -19.78 1.83
C LEU A 9 8.92 -18.79 0.83
N LEU A 10 8.51 -18.85 -0.44
CA LEU A 10 8.97 -17.93 -1.47
C LEU A 10 8.69 -16.48 -1.07
N THR A 11 7.46 -16.19 -0.60
CA THR A 11 7.06 -14.86 -0.15
C THR A 11 7.94 -14.38 1.02
N LYS A 12 8.21 -15.23 2.01
CA LYS A 12 9.13 -14.89 3.12
C LYS A 12 10.54 -14.59 2.64
N THR A 13 11.06 -15.43 1.74
CA THR A 13 12.41 -15.24 1.17
C THR A 13 12.48 -13.94 0.36
N SER A 14 11.46 -13.64 -0.45
CA SER A 14 11.36 -12.39 -1.19
C SER A 14 11.29 -11.17 -0.28
N LEU A 15 10.50 -11.22 0.80
CA LEU A 15 10.43 -10.15 1.81
C LEU A 15 11.77 -9.98 2.55
N ALA A 16 12.47 -11.07 2.88
CA ALA A 16 13.78 -11.01 3.51
C ALA A 16 14.81 -10.30 2.60
N ILE A 17 14.85 -10.66 1.31
CA ILE A 17 15.71 -10.01 0.32
C ILE A 17 15.32 -8.53 0.19
N TYR A 18 14.03 -8.23 0.08
CA TYR A 18 13.52 -6.86 -0.01
C TYR A 18 13.94 -6.01 1.19
N ASN A 19 13.81 -6.55 2.41
CA ASN A 19 14.22 -5.86 3.64
C ASN A 19 15.74 -5.64 3.72
N ILE A 20 16.55 -6.57 3.22
CA ILE A 20 18.00 -6.37 3.12
C ILE A 20 18.32 -5.25 2.12
N LEU A 21 17.64 -5.19 0.97
CA LEU A 21 17.81 -4.11 0.00
C LEU A 21 17.41 -2.75 0.58
N LEU A 22 16.29 -2.67 1.30
CA LEU A 22 15.88 -1.44 1.99
C LEU A 22 16.91 -0.99 3.02
N LEU A 23 17.49 -1.92 3.79
CA LEU A 23 18.57 -1.62 4.73
C LEU A 23 19.82 -1.09 4.02
N LEU A 24 20.18 -1.65 2.87
CA LEU A 24 21.31 -1.16 2.06
C LEU A 24 21.03 0.24 1.51
N ILE A 25 19.82 0.50 1.00
CA ILE A 25 19.41 1.83 0.54
C ILE A 25 19.50 2.82 1.70
N LEU A 26 18.98 2.45 2.87
CA LEU A 26 18.94 3.31 4.05
C LEU A 26 20.32 3.76 4.53
N THR A 27 21.41 3.04 4.23
CA THR A 27 22.77 3.45 4.65
C THR A 27 23.45 4.39 3.66
N ARG A 28 22.97 4.50 2.42
CA ARG A 28 23.55 5.30 1.34
C ARG A 28 23.26 6.80 1.48
N SER A 29 23.95 7.62 0.70
CA SER A 29 23.60 9.04 0.53
C SER A 29 22.39 9.16 -0.41
N SER A 30 21.64 10.26 -0.34
CA SER A 30 20.47 10.44 -1.23
C SER A 30 20.86 10.59 -2.71
N GLU A 31 22.01 11.17 -2.99
CA GLU A 31 22.55 11.30 -4.35
C GLU A 31 22.92 9.92 -4.93
N ASP A 32 23.63 9.10 -4.15
CA ASP A 32 24.04 7.77 -4.59
C ASP A 32 22.84 6.86 -4.84
N VAL A 33 21.81 6.90 -3.98
CA VAL A 33 20.62 6.06 -4.11
C VAL A 33 19.92 6.26 -5.45
N ALA A 34 19.78 7.51 -5.90
CA ALA A 34 19.13 7.81 -7.18
C ALA A 34 19.94 7.23 -8.36
N ILE A 35 21.26 7.41 -8.35
CA ILE A 35 22.16 6.92 -9.41
C ILE A 35 22.20 5.39 -9.42
N GLU A 36 22.40 4.77 -8.25
CA GLU A 36 22.48 3.31 -8.11
C GLU A 36 21.17 2.64 -8.48
N THR A 37 20.03 3.20 -8.05
CA THR A 37 18.71 2.66 -8.43
C THR A 37 18.55 2.64 -9.93
N ARG A 38 18.90 3.73 -10.63
CA ARG A 38 18.82 3.79 -12.08
C ARG A 38 19.72 2.77 -12.77
N PHE A 39 20.95 2.60 -12.26
CA PHE A 39 21.87 1.60 -12.77
C PHE A 39 21.30 0.17 -12.62
N ILE A 40 20.79 -0.17 -11.44
CA ILE A 40 20.20 -1.49 -11.14
C ILE A 40 18.95 -1.74 -12.00
N LEU A 41 18.11 -0.73 -12.20
CA LEU A 41 16.89 -0.85 -13.00
C LEU A 41 17.12 -0.73 -14.51
N GLY A 42 18.37 -0.53 -14.96
CA GLY A 42 18.69 -0.41 -16.38
C GLY A 42 18.13 0.85 -17.05
N LEU A 43 17.91 1.93 -16.28
CA LEU A 43 17.30 3.18 -16.74
C LEU A 43 18.30 4.13 -17.42
N GLY A 44 19.57 3.74 -17.56
CA GLY A 44 20.63 4.55 -18.17
C GLY A 44 21.15 5.69 -17.28
N SER A 45 22.16 6.41 -17.77
CA SER A 45 22.92 7.43 -17.02
C SER A 45 22.41 8.87 -17.19
N GLY A 46 21.20 9.06 -17.73
CA GLY A 46 20.57 10.38 -17.83
C GLY A 46 20.20 10.96 -16.46
N ASP A 47 19.93 12.27 -16.42
CA ASP A 47 19.49 12.96 -15.20
C ASP A 47 18.19 12.31 -14.66
N PRO A 48 18.20 11.79 -13.41
CA PRO A 48 17.03 11.18 -12.79
C PRO A 48 15.77 12.06 -12.82
N SER A 49 15.94 13.38 -12.74
CA SER A 49 14.84 14.34 -12.70
C SER A 49 14.15 14.56 -14.05
N LEU A 50 14.84 14.32 -15.17
CA LEU A 50 14.31 14.54 -16.52
C LEU A 50 13.44 13.38 -17.01
N ASP A 51 13.73 12.15 -16.59
CA ASP A 51 12.93 10.96 -16.92
C ASP A 51 11.75 10.76 -15.97
N PHE A 52 11.83 11.31 -14.75
CA PHE A 52 10.73 11.27 -13.78
C PHE A 52 9.70 12.35 -14.10
N LYS A 53 8.96 12.17 -15.20
CA LYS A 53 7.82 13.03 -15.54
C LYS A 53 6.55 12.46 -14.95
N GLU A 54 6.21 12.87 -13.73
CA GLU A 54 4.86 12.67 -13.23
C GLU A 54 3.88 13.58 -13.99
N LEU A 55 2.78 13.00 -14.45
CA LEU A 55 1.75 13.72 -15.19
C LEU A 55 0.70 14.25 -14.22
N SER A 56 0.23 15.47 -14.46
CA SER A 56 -0.99 15.99 -13.82
C SER A 56 -2.17 15.67 -14.73
N TYR A 57 -3.20 15.03 -14.19
CA TYR A 57 -4.38 14.58 -14.93
C TYR A 57 -5.54 15.57 -14.87
N ALA A 58 -5.53 16.48 -13.89
CA ALA A 58 -6.52 17.54 -13.76
C ALA A 58 -6.39 18.61 -14.87
N GLN A 59 -7.07 18.38 -16.00
CA GLN A 59 -7.24 19.37 -17.07
C GLN A 59 -8.73 19.64 -17.30
N ASN A 60 -9.18 20.89 -17.12
CA ASN A 60 -10.57 21.32 -17.34
C ASN A 60 -11.64 20.53 -16.56
N CYS A 61 -11.52 20.45 -15.23
CA CYS A 61 -12.42 19.70 -14.35
C CYS A 61 -13.82 20.32 -14.13
N SER A 62 -14.23 21.31 -14.93
CA SER A 62 -15.51 22.01 -14.81
C SER A 62 -16.68 21.25 -15.45
N SER A 63 -16.40 20.30 -16.35
CA SER A 63 -17.43 19.48 -16.98
C SER A 63 -16.97 18.03 -17.13
N MET A 64 -17.92 17.09 -17.16
CA MET A 64 -17.67 15.66 -17.39
C MET A 64 -17.50 15.32 -18.89
N SER A 65 -17.21 16.30 -19.76
CA SER A 65 -17.15 16.09 -21.22
C SER A 65 -16.11 15.07 -21.67
N ASN A 66 -15.10 14.81 -20.84
CA ASN A 66 -14.01 13.87 -21.12
C ASN A 66 -14.28 12.45 -20.56
N LEU A 67 -15.55 12.08 -20.30
CA LEU A 67 -15.91 10.77 -19.70
C LEU A 67 -15.43 9.56 -20.53
N GLY A 68 -15.37 9.71 -21.86
CA GLY A 68 -14.92 8.64 -22.75
C GLY A 68 -13.43 8.31 -22.66
N SER A 69 -12.58 9.24 -22.20
CA SER A 69 -11.16 8.98 -21.94
C SER A 69 -10.89 8.50 -20.52
N MET A 70 -11.92 8.30 -19.69
CA MET A 70 -11.79 7.92 -18.27
C MET A 70 -11.56 6.42 -18.04
N LEU A 71 -11.78 5.56 -19.03
CA LEU A 71 -11.40 4.13 -18.93
C LEU A 71 -9.94 3.95 -19.36
N ASP A 72 -9.05 4.61 -18.65
CA ASP A 72 -7.63 4.55 -18.91
C ASP A 72 -6.96 3.42 -18.12
N ARG A 73 -5.62 3.47 -18.04
CA ARG A 73 -4.84 2.50 -17.30
C ARG A 73 -5.14 2.54 -15.79
N PHE A 74 -5.46 3.70 -15.23
CA PHE A 74 -5.72 3.86 -13.79
C PHE A 74 -6.99 3.12 -13.38
N PHE A 75 -8.05 3.18 -14.21
CA PHE A 75 -9.25 2.39 -14.00
C PHE A 75 -8.95 0.90 -13.82
N ILE A 76 -8.11 0.32 -14.70
CA ILE A 76 -7.75 -1.11 -14.64
C ILE A 76 -6.91 -1.41 -13.40
N VAL A 77 -5.94 -0.55 -13.08
CA VAL A 77 -5.05 -0.74 -11.92
C VAL A 77 -5.84 -0.65 -10.61
N HIS A 78 -6.75 0.31 -10.49
CA HIS A 78 -7.62 0.48 -9.33
C HIS A 78 -8.57 -0.72 -9.18
N LEU A 79 -9.29 -1.09 -10.24
CA LEU A 79 -10.17 -2.25 -10.25
C LEU A 79 -9.44 -3.52 -9.82
N LEU A 80 -8.28 -3.81 -10.42
CA LEU A 80 -7.49 -5.00 -10.08
C LEU A 80 -6.88 -4.93 -8.67
N GLY A 81 -6.42 -3.75 -8.25
CA GLY A 81 -5.88 -3.53 -6.92
C GLY A 81 -6.91 -3.81 -5.83
N PHE A 82 -8.09 -3.20 -5.95
CA PHE A 82 -9.20 -3.40 -5.01
C PHE A 82 -9.82 -4.79 -5.11
N PHE A 83 -9.78 -5.44 -6.27
CA PHE A 83 -10.12 -6.85 -6.43
C PHE A 83 -9.19 -7.77 -5.62
N VAL A 84 -7.87 -7.65 -5.81
CA VAL A 84 -6.89 -8.48 -5.08
C VAL A 84 -6.95 -8.21 -3.58
N MET A 85 -7.11 -6.93 -3.20
CA MET A 85 -7.17 -6.52 -1.80
C MET A 85 -8.43 -7.04 -1.11
N SER A 86 -9.60 -6.87 -1.72
CA SER A 86 -10.86 -7.38 -1.16
C SER A 86 -10.88 -8.91 -1.10
N PHE A 87 -10.29 -9.60 -2.08
CA PHE A 87 -10.10 -11.05 -2.03
C PHE A 87 -9.20 -11.49 -0.85
N SER A 88 -8.21 -10.67 -0.50
CA SER A 88 -7.26 -10.96 0.58
C SER A 88 -7.82 -10.64 1.97
N ILE A 89 -8.39 -9.44 2.15
CA ILE A 89 -9.00 -8.98 3.41
C ILE A 89 -10.33 -9.69 3.67
N ARG A 90 -11.09 -10.01 2.61
CA ARG A 90 -12.41 -10.66 2.66
C ARG A 90 -13.45 -9.91 3.47
N ASN A 91 -13.29 -8.58 3.57
CA ASN A 91 -14.24 -7.71 4.24
C ASN A 91 -14.48 -6.48 3.37
N ALA A 92 -15.70 -6.37 2.83
CA ALA A 92 -16.09 -5.28 1.94
C ALA A 92 -15.97 -3.92 2.64
N THR A 93 -16.42 -3.82 3.90
CA THR A 93 -16.38 -2.58 4.67
C THR A 93 -14.96 -2.09 4.90
N LEU A 94 -14.04 -2.97 5.32
CA LEU A 94 -12.64 -2.59 5.53
C LEU A 94 -11.97 -2.17 4.24
N THR A 95 -12.23 -2.90 3.16
CA THR A 95 -11.63 -2.58 1.85
C THR A 95 -12.21 -1.27 1.29
N TRP A 96 -13.48 -0.98 1.55
CA TRP A 96 -14.09 0.30 1.18
C TRP A 96 -13.58 1.46 2.04
N MET A 97 -13.30 1.24 3.33
CA MET A 97 -12.59 2.23 4.16
C MET A 97 -11.20 2.54 3.61
N VAL A 98 -10.48 1.53 3.11
CA VAL A 98 -9.21 1.72 2.41
C VAL A 98 -9.41 2.52 1.12
N SER A 99 -10.45 2.23 0.33
CA SER A 99 -10.80 2.98 -0.90
C SER A 99 -10.95 4.47 -0.63
N VAL A 100 -11.83 4.83 0.31
CA VAL A 100 -12.02 6.24 0.71
C VAL A 100 -10.75 6.84 1.32
N GLY A 101 -10.04 6.08 2.15
CA GLY A 101 -8.79 6.51 2.78
C GLY A 101 -7.68 6.80 1.77
N PHE A 102 -7.64 6.07 0.66
CA PHE A 102 -6.71 6.26 -0.45
C PHE A 102 -7.02 7.55 -1.21
N GLU A 103 -8.27 7.82 -1.59
CA GLU A 103 -8.62 9.12 -2.20
C GLU A 103 -8.29 10.31 -1.31
N LEU A 104 -8.58 10.19 -0.01
CA LEU A 104 -8.22 11.22 0.95
C LEU A 104 -6.71 11.43 1.02
N MET A 105 -5.91 10.38 0.82
CA MET A 105 -4.45 10.48 0.71
C MET A 105 -4.06 11.30 -0.52
N GLU A 106 -4.65 10.99 -1.67
CA GLU A 106 -4.32 11.64 -2.94
C GLU A 106 -4.65 13.13 -2.89
N LEU A 107 -5.87 13.46 -2.43
CA LEU A 107 -6.29 14.84 -2.20
C LEU A 107 -5.39 15.58 -1.20
N SER A 108 -4.94 14.89 -0.15
CA SER A 108 -4.13 15.46 0.93
C SER A 108 -2.67 15.68 0.53
N LEU A 109 -2.13 14.85 -0.38
CA LEU A 109 -0.70 14.77 -0.70
C LEU A 109 -0.38 15.15 -2.15
N LYS A 110 -1.32 15.70 -2.92
CA LYS A 110 -1.08 16.18 -4.30
C LYS A 110 0.02 17.23 -4.45
N ASN A 111 0.40 17.90 -3.37
CA ASN A 111 1.53 18.83 -3.33
C ASN A 111 2.89 18.12 -3.27
N TRP A 112 2.92 16.87 -2.80
CA TRP A 112 4.10 16.00 -2.87
C TRP A 112 4.15 15.20 -4.16
N PHE A 113 2.98 14.76 -4.63
CA PHE A 113 2.87 13.87 -5.79
C PHE A 113 1.98 14.51 -6.84
N THR A 114 2.60 14.94 -7.95
CA THR A 114 1.85 15.63 -9.01
C THR A 114 0.87 14.70 -9.73
N ASN A 115 1.11 13.38 -9.66
CA ASN A 115 0.20 12.36 -10.18
C ASN A 115 -1.13 12.27 -9.41
N PHE A 116 -1.20 12.77 -8.17
CA PHE A 116 -2.46 12.80 -7.40
C PHE A 116 -3.35 14.00 -7.77
N ASN A 117 -2.91 14.84 -8.71
CA ASN A 117 -3.71 15.96 -9.15
C ASN A 117 -4.68 15.52 -10.24
N GLU A 118 -5.86 15.09 -9.79
CA GLU A 118 -6.95 14.56 -10.61
C GLU A 118 -8.21 15.43 -10.49
N CYS A 119 -9.18 15.19 -11.38
CA CYS A 119 -10.46 15.89 -11.32
C CYS A 119 -11.37 15.30 -10.24
N TRP A 120 -12.23 16.12 -9.63
CA TRP A 120 -13.11 15.68 -8.54
C TRP A 120 -14.02 14.50 -8.89
N TYR A 121 -14.43 14.38 -10.16
CA TYR A 121 -15.28 13.29 -10.63
C TYR A 121 -14.48 11.99 -10.82
N ASP A 122 -13.17 12.08 -10.99
CA ASP A 122 -12.26 10.93 -11.15
C ASP A 122 -12.17 10.24 -9.79
N SER A 123 -11.61 10.96 -8.81
CA SER A 123 -11.42 10.49 -7.45
C SER A 123 -12.72 10.04 -6.76
N LEU A 124 -13.85 10.72 -7.00
CA LEU A 124 -15.12 10.35 -6.34
C LEU A 124 -15.94 9.35 -7.14
N ILE A 125 -16.26 9.66 -8.39
CA ILE A 125 -17.22 8.85 -9.17
C ILE A 125 -16.50 7.65 -9.78
N LEU A 126 -15.40 7.89 -10.50
CA LEU A 126 -14.71 6.81 -11.18
C LEU A 126 -14.01 5.89 -10.18
N ASP A 127 -13.26 6.45 -9.24
CA ASP A 127 -12.45 5.63 -8.33
C ASP A 127 -13.28 4.99 -7.24
N VAL A 128 -13.81 5.79 -6.30
CA VAL A 128 -14.52 5.24 -5.13
C VAL A 128 -15.79 4.50 -5.51
N LEU A 129 -16.64 5.11 -6.33
CA LEU A 129 -17.99 4.60 -6.57
C LEU A 129 -18.05 3.52 -7.65
N VAL A 130 -17.18 3.58 -8.66
CA VAL A 130 -17.20 2.67 -9.81
C VAL A 130 -16.08 1.63 -9.71
N CYS A 131 -14.82 1.98 -10.01
CA CYS A 131 -13.77 0.99 -10.26
C CYS A 131 -13.37 0.24 -8.97
N ASN A 132 -13.20 0.95 -7.84
CA ASN A 132 -12.86 0.34 -6.55
C ASN A 132 -14.02 -0.52 -6.06
N ASN A 133 -15.25 -0.02 -6.20
CA ASN A 133 -16.44 -0.73 -5.75
C ASN A 133 -16.71 -2.01 -6.56
N ILE A 134 -16.52 -1.95 -7.89
CA ILE A 134 -16.58 -3.13 -8.77
C ILE A 134 -15.48 -4.13 -8.38
N GLY A 135 -14.24 -3.67 -8.20
CA GLY A 135 -13.14 -4.51 -7.75
C GLY A 135 -13.46 -5.21 -6.43
N ILE A 136 -13.94 -4.46 -5.43
CA ILE A 136 -14.36 -4.99 -4.13
C ILE A 136 -15.46 -6.05 -4.29
N ALA A 137 -16.52 -5.75 -5.05
CA ALA A 137 -17.63 -6.66 -5.25
C ALA A 137 -17.16 -7.98 -5.90
N LEU A 138 -16.32 -7.90 -6.94
CA LEU A 138 -15.78 -9.07 -7.62
C LEU A 138 -14.86 -9.90 -6.72
N GLY A 139 -14.00 -9.26 -5.92
CA GLY A 139 -13.08 -9.96 -5.03
C GLY A 139 -13.81 -10.66 -3.88
N ILE A 140 -14.83 -10.01 -3.30
CA ILE A 140 -15.71 -10.61 -2.30
C ILE A 140 -16.49 -11.78 -2.90
N LEU A 141 -17.13 -11.59 -4.06
CA LEU A 141 -17.89 -12.63 -4.75
C LEU A 141 -17.01 -13.86 -5.03
N LEU A 142 -15.82 -13.65 -5.58
CA LEU A 142 -14.91 -14.75 -5.90
C LEU A 142 -14.39 -15.44 -4.63
N SER A 143 -14.03 -14.68 -3.59
CA SER A 143 -13.58 -15.27 -2.32
C SER A 143 -14.67 -16.12 -1.67
N THR A 144 -15.93 -15.66 -1.72
CA THR A 144 -17.12 -16.37 -1.21
C THR A 144 -17.32 -17.66 -2.01
N TYR A 145 -17.36 -17.53 -3.34
CA TYR A 145 -17.56 -18.66 -4.24
C TYR A 145 -16.48 -19.73 -4.11
N LEU A 146 -15.21 -19.35 -3.97
CA LEU A 146 -14.09 -20.31 -3.91
C LEU A 146 -13.89 -20.90 -2.50
N LEU A 147 -14.11 -20.14 -1.43
CA LEU A 147 -13.68 -20.52 -0.09
C LEU A 147 -14.85 -20.96 0.80
N GLU A 148 -15.97 -20.23 0.80
CA GLU A 148 -17.13 -20.63 1.63
C GLU A 148 -17.76 -21.93 1.11
N ASN A 149 -17.88 -22.09 -0.21
CA ASN A 149 -18.36 -23.34 -0.83
C ASN A 149 -17.44 -24.55 -0.60
N ARG A 150 -16.20 -24.33 -0.13
CA ARG A 150 -15.27 -25.41 0.24
C ARG A 150 -15.25 -25.69 1.75
N GLY A 151 -16.10 -25.03 2.55
CA GLY A 151 -16.13 -25.16 4.01
C GLY A 151 -15.05 -24.35 4.74
N TRP A 152 -14.34 -23.46 4.05
CA TRP A 152 -13.26 -22.64 4.60
C TRP A 152 -13.85 -21.39 5.27
N SER A 153 -14.53 -21.56 6.41
CA SER A 153 -15.24 -20.49 7.17
C SER A 153 -14.33 -19.52 7.96
N TRP A 154 -13.11 -19.27 7.50
CA TRP A 154 -12.06 -18.49 8.19
C TRP A 154 -12.37 -16.99 8.34
N LEU A 155 -13.59 -16.55 8.06
CA LEU A 155 -14.09 -15.18 8.34
C LEU A 155 -14.29 -14.90 9.83
N LYS A 156 -14.49 -15.94 10.64
CA LYS A 156 -14.80 -15.81 12.09
C LYS A 156 -13.72 -15.10 12.93
N PRO A 157 -12.41 -15.16 12.63
CA PRO A 157 -11.40 -14.52 13.48
C PRO A 157 -11.30 -13.00 13.33
N LEU A 158 -11.53 -12.43 12.14
CA LEU A 158 -11.54 -10.97 11.97
C LEU A 158 -12.69 -10.33 12.75
N GLU A 159 -13.88 -10.94 12.72
CA GLU A 159 -15.06 -10.51 13.50
C GLU A 159 -14.85 -10.57 15.01
N ARG A 160 -13.96 -11.43 15.51
CA ARG A 160 -13.73 -11.63 16.95
C ARG A 160 -12.88 -10.55 17.60
N GLU A 161 -12.00 -9.91 16.85
CA GLU A 161 -10.98 -9.02 17.39
C GLU A 161 -10.95 -7.68 16.61
N PRO A 162 -11.83 -6.73 16.96
CA PRO A 162 -11.99 -5.46 16.22
C PRO A 162 -10.70 -4.62 16.10
N TRP A 163 -9.71 -4.85 16.97
CA TRP A 163 -8.42 -4.19 16.87
C TRP A 163 -7.63 -4.58 15.62
N MET A 164 -7.82 -5.79 15.10
CA MET A 164 -7.16 -6.26 13.88
C MET A 164 -7.63 -5.46 12.67
N HIS A 165 -8.89 -5.03 12.65
CA HIS A 165 -9.42 -4.14 11.61
C HIS A 165 -8.64 -2.83 11.54
N THR A 166 -8.41 -2.20 12.70
CA THR A 166 -7.58 -0.98 12.78
C THR A 166 -6.18 -1.25 12.24
N CYS A 167 -5.56 -2.37 12.62
CA CYS A 167 -4.19 -2.70 12.19
C CYS A 167 -4.11 -2.94 10.67
N ILE A 168 -5.06 -3.68 10.09
CA ILE A 168 -5.12 -3.97 8.66
C ILE A 168 -5.30 -2.69 7.85
N VAL A 169 -6.28 -1.85 8.21
CA VAL A 169 -6.53 -0.59 7.49
C VAL A 169 -5.30 0.31 7.62
N THR A 170 -4.76 0.47 8.82
CA THR A 170 -3.59 1.32 9.07
C THR A 170 -2.38 0.83 8.28
N SER A 171 -2.02 -0.46 8.39
CA SER A 171 -0.86 -1.00 7.68
C SER A 171 -1.02 -0.86 6.17
N THR A 172 -2.22 -1.10 5.64
CA THR A 172 -2.52 -0.94 4.21
C THR A 172 -2.35 0.50 3.76
N MET A 173 -2.86 1.48 4.53
CA MET A 173 -2.67 2.90 4.24
C MET A 173 -1.20 3.29 4.22
N PHE A 174 -0.39 2.82 5.18
CA PHE A 174 1.05 3.07 5.14
C PHE A 174 1.74 2.38 3.97
N SER A 175 1.40 1.13 3.64
CA SER A 175 1.98 0.42 2.49
C SER A 175 1.68 1.12 1.17
N ILE A 176 0.47 1.67 1.03
CA ILE A 176 0.06 2.49 -0.12
C ILE A 176 0.90 3.78 -0.15
N LEU A 177 0.94 4.54 0.94
CA LEU A 177 1.74 5.78 1.01
C LEU A 177 3.22 5.52 0.68
N ASN A 178 3.80 4.48 1.28
CA ASN A 178 5.19 4.08 1.04
C ASN A 178 5.43 3.71 -0.42
N ALA A 179 4.43 3.18 -1.13
CA ALA A 179 4.57 2.89 -2.56
C ALA A 179 4.87 4.14 -3.38
N PHE A 180 4.15 5.23 -3.11
CA PHE A 180 4.36 6.51 -3.78
C PHE A 180 5.64 7.20 -3.30
N VAL A 181 5.89 7.19 -1.99
CA VAL A 181 7.11 7.77 -1.39
C VAL A 181 8.36 7.10 -1.95
N LEU A 182 8.43 5.76 -1.97
CA LEU A 182 9.59 5.04 -2.49
C LEU A 182 9.77 5.27 -3.99
N LYS A 183 8.69 5.24 -4.76
CA LYS A 183 8.74 5.56 -6.20
C LYS A 183 9.37 6.94 -6.44
N ALA A 184 8.94 7.95 -5.69
CA ALA A 184 9.47 9.32 -5.81
C ALA A 184 10.92 9.43 -5.33
N VAL A 185 11.23 8.91 -4.14
CA VAL A 185 12.55 8.99 -3.51
C VAL A 185 13.62 8.23 -4.30
N LEU A 186 13.25 7.12 -4.93
CA LEU A 186 14.15 6.28 -5.72
C LEU A 186 14.13 6.65 -7.20
N PHE A 187 13.39 7.70 -7.60
CA PHE A 187 13.21 8.14 -9.00
C PHE A 187 12.81 7.00 -9.94
N ILE A 188 11.93 6.10 -9.48
CA ILE A 188 11.45 4.97 -10.26
C ILE A 188 10.33 5.46 -11.18
N PRO A 189 10.44 5.27 -12.51
CA PRO A 189 9.37 5.65 -13.44
C PRO A 189 8.05 4.96 -13.08
N ALA A 190 6.93 5.68 -13.19
CA ALA A 190 5.61 5.15 -12.80
C ALA A 190 5.26 3.86 -13.57
N GLU A 191 5.64 3.76 -14.84
CA GLU A 191 5.39 2.60 -15.69
C GLU A 191 6.34 1.42 -15.44
N HIS A 192 7.38 1.60 -14.63
CA HIS A 192 8.38 0.56 -14.42
C HIS A 192 7.75 -0.65 -13.69
N PRO A 193 7.98 -1.90 -14.15
CA PRO A 193 7.33 -3.10 -13.63
C PRO A 193 7.65 -3.39 -12.15
N ILE A 194 8.70 -2.78 -11.59
CA ILE A 194 9.02 -2.92 -10.16
C ILE A 194 7.89 -2.39 -9.26
N ASN A 195 7.14 -1.38 -9.71
CA ASN A 195 6.04 -0.79 -8.93
C ASN A 195 4.91 -1.82 -8.73
N PRO A 196 4.30 -2.40 -9.80
CA PRO A 196 3.28 -3.44 -9.61
C PRO A 196 3.85 -4.71 -8.95
N LEU A 197 5.11 -5.10 -9.21
CA LEU A 197 5.73 -6.26 -8.55
C LEU A 197 5.84 -6.06 -7.03
N ARG A 198 6.25 -4.87 -6.58
CA ARG A 198 6.30 -4.54 -5.16
C ARG A 198 4.90 -4.59 -4.55
N THR A 199 3.90 -3.98 -5.20
CA THR A 199 2.51 -4.00 -4.72
C THR A 199 1.97 -5.43 -4.64
N MET A 200 2.29 -6.30 -5.59
CA MET A 200 1.95 -7.73 -5.52
C MET A 200 2.60 -8.44 -4.34
N LEU A 201 3.89 -8.16 -4.05
CA LEU A 201 4.58 -8.72 -2.88
C LEU A 201 3.90 -8.29 -1.58
N MET A 202 3.52 -7.02 -1.46
CA MET A 202 2.78 -6.49 -0.30
C MET A 202 1.39 -7.11 -0.18
N GLY A 203 0.69 -7.33 -1.31
CA GLY A 203 -0.60 -8.02 -1.33
C GLY A 203 -0.51 -9.48 -0.87
N LEU A 204 0.54 -10.21 -1.28
CA LEU A 204 0.80 -11.57 -0.81
C LEU A 204 1.13 -11.60 0.69
N GLU A 205 1.93 -10.64 1.17
CA GLU A 205 2.20 -10.49 2.59
C GLU A 205 0.91 -10.28 3.39
N LEU A 206 0.04 -9.35 2.97
CA LEU A 206 -1.26 -9.09 3.59
C LEU A 206 -2.14 -10.34 3.60
N TYR A 207 -2.21 -11.06 2.47
CA TYR A 207 -2.96 -12.31 2.37
C TYR A 207 -2.50 -13.34 3.41
N TYR A 208 -1.18 -13.57 3.51
CA TYR A 208 -0.64 -14.51 4.49
C TYR A 208 -0.73 -14.01 5.93
N PHE A 209 -0.63 -12.71 6.17
CA PHE A 209 -0.87 -12.12 7.48
C PHE A 209 -2.31 -12.38 7.95
N VAL A 210 -3.30 -12.12 7.09
CA VAL A 210 -4.71 -12.41 7.39
C VAL A 210 -4.90 -13.90 7.68
N LEU A 211 -4.28 -14.78 6.90
CA LEU A 211 -4.30 -16.23 7.17
C LEU A 211 -3.66 -16.58 8.53
N GLU A 212 -2.45 -16.12 8.83
CA GLU A 212 -1.79 -16.40 10.13
C GLU A 212 -2.60 -15.83 11.31
N GLY A 213 -3.20 -14.65 11.16
CA GLY A 213 -4.07 -14.02 12.16
C GLY A 213 -5.29 -14.87 12.52
N THR A 214 -5.82 -15.65 11.57
CA THR A 214 -6.92 -16.59 11.83
C THR A 214 -6.54 -17.75 12.75
N GLU A 215 -5.25 -18.09 12.83
CA GLU A 215 -4.73 -19.18 13.66
C GLU A 215 -4.35 -18.74 15.10
N LYS A 216 -4.74 -17.52 15.53
CA LYS A 216 -4.52 -16.97 16.89
C LYS A 216 -3.05 -16.89 17.32
N ARG A 217 -2.12 -16.78 16.35
CA ARG A 217 -0.69 -16.57 16.60
C ARG A 217 -0.18 -15.44 15.71
N THR A 218 0.60 -14.52 16.28
CA THR A 218 1.41 -13.60 15.46
C THR A 218 2.49 -14.42 14.78
N GLY A 219 2.22 -14.85 13.56
CA GLY A 219 3.13 -15.68 12.79
C GLY A 219 4.31 -14.89 12.25
N SER A 220 5.18 -15.61 11.55
CA SER A 220 6.39 -15.01 10.98
C SER A 220 6.10 -13.94 9.93
N MET A 221 5.00 -14.06 9.16
CA MET A 221 4.69 -13.08 8.11
C MET A 221 4.37 -11.72 8.70
N PHE A 222 3.62 -11.69 9.80
CA PHE A 222 3.37 -10.45 10.53
C PHE A 222 4.66 -9.71 10.91
N LYS A 223 5.67 -10.46 11.40
CA LYS A 223 6.96 -9.88 11.78
C LYS A 223 7.72 -9.32 10.59
N PHE A 224 7.75 -10.05 9.48
CA PHE A 224 8.34 -9.57 8.23
C PHE A 224 7.64 -8.29 7.78
N GLY A 225 6.31 -8.26 7.80
CA GLY A 225 5.53 -7.07 7.45
C GLY A 225 5.81 -5.85 8.29
N CYS A 226 5.89 -6.00 9.62
CA CYS A 226 6.28 -4.90 10.50
C CYS A 226 7.68 -4.38 10.18
N ILE A 227 8.64 -5.26 9.89
CA ILE A 227 10.00 -4.87 9.51
C ILE A 227 9.97 -4.11 8.19
N THR A 228 9.28 -4.65 7.18
CA THR A 228 9.11 -4.00 5.88
C THR A 228 8.54 -2.59 6.03
N LEU A 229 7.41 -2.47 6.74
CA LEU A 229 6.74 -1.18 6.98
C LEU A 229 7.68 -0.14 7.59
N VAL A 230 8.43 -0.54 8.63
CA VAL A 230 9.37 0.35 9.32
C VAL A 230 10.53 0.75 8.42
N LEU A 231 11.10 -0.19 7.66
CA LEU A 231 12.22 0.08 6.77
C LEU A 231 11.82 1.01 5.61
N GLU A 232 10.65 0.79 5.01
CA GLU A 232 10.14 1.66 3.96
C GLU A 232 9.90 3.08 4.47
N MET A 233 9.27 3.22 5.65
CA MET A 233 9.10 4.52 6.29
C MET A 233 10.45 5.20 6.59
N ALA A 234 11.44 4.43 7.05
CA ALA A 234 12.77 4.95 7.35
C ALA A 234 13.49 5.46 6.09
N VAL A 235 13.41 4.70 4.98
CA VAL A 235 13.95 5.11 3.67
C VAL A 235 13.25 6.37 3.18
N GLY A 236 11.91 6.38 3.21
CA GLY A 236 11.10 7.53 2.81
C GLY A 236 11.39 8.78 3.62
N TYR A 237 11.55 8.66 4.94
CA TYR A 237 11.93 9.79 5.79
C TYR A 237 13.36 10.27 5.51
N ARG A 238 14.33 9.35 5.42
CA ARG A 238 15.74 9.71 5.24
C ARG A 238 15.99 10.42 3.91
N HIS A 239 15.49 9.85 2.83
CA HIS A 239 15.82 10.32 1.48
C HIS A 239 14.74 11.24 0.89
N GLY A 240 13.49 11.14 1.36
CA GLY A 240 12.41 12.04 0.97
C GLY A 240 12.40 13.31 1.81
N VAL A 241 11.97 13.20 3.07
CA VAL A 241 11.76 14.38 3.94
C VAL A 241 13.08 15.03 4.33
N ARG A 242 14.00 14.27 4.94
CA ARG A 242 15.31 14.80 5.34
C ARG A 242 16.22 15.08 4.15
N GLY A 243 16.01 14.39 3.03
CA GLY A 243 16.68 14.64 1.75
C GLY A 243 16.17 15.89 1.01
N GLY A 244 15.12 16.54 1.50
CA GLY A 244 14.58 17.78 0.92
C GLY A 244 13.66 17.58 -0.29
N LEU A 245 13.35 16.35 -0.68
CA LEU A 245 12.45 16.04 -1.80
C LEU A 245 10.98 16.17 -1.40
N LEU A 246 10.63 15.74 -0.18
CA LEU A 246 9.26 15.76 0.36
C LEU A 246 9.15 16.82 1.46
N ASP A 247 9.08 18.08 1.05
CA ASP A 247 9.01 19.22 1.97
C ASP A 247 7.64 19.30 2.64
N LEU A 248 7.64 19.24 3.99
CA LEU A 248 6.43 19.35 4.80
C LEU A 248 5.83 20.75 4.74
N ASP A 249 6.60 21.80 4.44
CA ASP A 249 6.11 23.18 4.42
C ASP A 249 5.22 23.47 3.21
N VAL A 250 5.40 22.72 2.13
CA VAL A 250 4.56 22.80 0.91
C VAL A 250 3.19 22.13 1.12
N LEU A 251 3.05 21.24 2.11
CA LEU A 251 1.77 20.60 2.38
C LEU A 251 0.78 21.58 3.01
N PRO A 252 -0.47 21.64 2.51
CA PRO A 252 -1.52 22.41 3.14
C PRO A 252 -1.88 21.81 4.52
N PHE A 253 -2.61 22.58 5.32
CA PHE A 253 -3.04 22.15 6.66
C PHE A 253 -3.75 20.78 6.65
N GLY A 254 -4.59 20.52 5.65
CA GLY A 254 -5.25 19.22 5.47
C GLY A 254 -4.26 18.06 5.29
N GLY A 255 -3.21 18.24 4.48
CA GLY A 255 -2.17 17.23 4.27
C GLY A 255 -1.39 16.92 5.55
N LYS A 256 -1.05 17.96 6.32
CA LYS A 256 -0.38 17.81 7.64
C LYS A 256 -1.27 17.05 8.63
N ILE A 257 -2.57 17.36 8.67
CA ILE A 257 -3.54 16.63 9.50
C ILE A 257 -3.62 15.16 9.08
N TYR A 258 -3.70 14.88 7.78
CA TYR A 258 -3.81 13.51 7.28
C TYR A 258 -2.62 12.66 7.74
N LEU A 259 -1.39 13.14 7.53
CA LEU A 259 -0.17 12.44 7.98
C LEU A 259 -0.14 12.26 9.50
N PHE A 260 -0.56 13.28 10.25
CA PHE A 260 -0.63 13.19 11.72
C PHE A 260 -1.63 12.14 12.20
N LEU A 261 -2.84 12.10 11.63
CA LEU A 261 -3.85 11.10 11.95
C LEU A 261 -3.40 9.69 11.57
N LEU A 262 -2.74 9.55 10.42
CA LEU A 262 -2.18 8.28 9.98
C LEU A 262 -1.08 7.79 10.94
N LEU A 263 -0.20 8.67 11.42
CA LEU A 263 0.80 8.36 12.44
C LEU A 263 0.16 7.96 13.78
N ILE A 264 -0.89 8.65 14.22
CA ILE A 264 -1.65 8.25 15.42
C ILE A 264 -2.22 6.84 15.24
N ALA A 265 -2.83 6.55 14.09
CA ALA A 265 -3.38 5.23 13.80
C ALA A 265 -2.30 4.13 13.87
N LEU A 266 -1.07 4.43 13.41
CA LEU A 266 0.08 3.52 13.54
C LEU A 266 0.43 3.23 14.99
N VAL A 267 0.56 4.28 15.80
CA VAL A 267 0.90 4.16 17.23
C VAL A 267 -0.18 3.36 17.96
N VAL A 268 -1.46 3.67 17.70
CA VAL A 268 -2.59 2.93 18.26
C VAL A 268 -2.52 1.44 17.85
N SER A 269 -2.27 1.15 16.58
CA SER A 269 -2.14 -0.22 16.09
C SER A 269 -0.98 -0.97 16.75
N ALA A 270 0.19 -0.32 16.88
CA ALA A 270 1.35 -0.89 17.56
C ALA A 270 1.08 -1.19 19.04
N VAL A 271 0.40 -0.30 19.76
CA VAL A 271 0.01 -0.51 21.16
C VAL A 271 -0.96 -1.68 21.28
N LYS A 272 -1.97 -1.78 20.41
CA LYS A 272 -2.94 -2.89 20.41
C LYS A 272 -2.26 -4.23 20.15
N VAL A 273 -1.37 -4.30 19.16
CA VAL A 273 -0.54 -5.48 18.88
C VAL A 273 0.31 -5.85 20.10
N ALA A 274 1.03 -4.90 20.69
CA ALA A 274 1.90 -5.14 21.83
C ALA A 274 1.12 -5.69 23.04
N ASN A 275 -0.07 -5.13 23.32
CA ASN A 275 -0.94 -5.60 24.37
C ASN A 275 -1.48 -7.01 24.11
N TYR A 276 -1.89 -7.30 22.87
CA TYR A 276 -2.31 -8.64 22.47
C TYR A 276 -1.19 -9.67 22.65
N SER A 277 0.02 -9.38 22.15
CA SER A 277 1.19 -10.26 22.32
C SER A 277 1.60 -10.46 23.78
N ARG A 278 1.43 -9.44 24.64
CA ARG A 278 1.65 -9.57 26.09
C ARG A 278 0.59 -10.47 26.75
N LYS A 279 -0.69 -10.32 26.39
CA LYS A 279 -1.77 -11.14 26.93
C LYS A 279 -1.56 -12.62 26.57
N ARG A 280 -1.26 -12.92 25.30
CA ARG A 280 -1.03 -14.30 24.83
C ARG A 280 0.15 -14.99 25.52
N ARG A 281 1.27 -14.28 25.72
CA ARG A 281 2.43 -14.81 26.46
C ARG A 281 2.15 -15.13 27.93
N LYS A 282 1.05 -14.62 28.52
CA LYS A 282 0.63 -14.98 29.88
C LYS A 282 -0.34 -16.17 29.90
N GLU A 283 -0.92 -16.52 28.75
CA GLU A 283 -1.85 -17.64 28.58
C GLU A 283 -1.15 -18.94 28.11
N GLU A 284 0.10 -18.83 27.62
CA GLU A 284 1.01 -19.93 27.27
C GLU A 284 1.91 -20.31 28.45
#